data_AF-A0A0D2XL86-F1
#
_entry.id   AF-A0A0D2XL86-F1
#
_cell.length_a   1.000
_cell.length_b   1.000
_cell.length_c   1.000
_cell.angle_alpha   90.00
_cell.angle_beta   90.00
_cell.angle_gamma   90.00
#
_symmetry.space_group_name_H-M   'P 1'
#
loop_
_entity.id
_entity.type
_entity.pdbx_description
1 polymer ?
#
loop_
_entity_poly.entity_id
_entity_poly.type
_entity_poly.pdbx_seq_one_letter_code
_entity_poly.pdbx_strand_id
1 'polypeptide(L)'
;MYRGRATALPFAHNDLSNLRQRLQAIKHQYERVRTGLALVFVALESFYSMDGDVAPLEAIVREVKEQLPIGNVVFVIDEAHSTGLVGPQGSGLVSYLGLEKDFSIRVHTFGKAHGASGAVVLSSRECKQVLLSCVRGLIFSTAPTFTTLAAVKAGYSILASIEGERVCCKVVYLTHIC
;
A
#
# COMPACT_ATOMS: atom_id res chain seq x y z
N MET A 1 -0.57 -16.22 16.43
CA MET A 1 -0.96 -15.72 15.09
C MET A 1 -2.44 -15.38 15.12
N TYR A 2 -2.82 -14.13 15.38
CA TYR A 2 -4.23 -13.72 15.30
C TYR A 2 -4.62 -13.66 13.82
N ARG A 3 -5.16 -14.76 13.28
CA ARG A 3 -5.79 -14.75 11.95
C ARG A 3 -7.06 -13.91 12.06
N GLY A 4 -7.18 -12.90 11.22
CA GLY A 4 -8.44 -12.16 11.06
C GLY A 4 -9.57 -13.10 10.64
N ARG A 5 -10.82 -12.68 10.81
CA ARG A 5 -12.00 -13.49 10.41
C ARG A 5 -12.28 -13.44 8.89
N ALA A 6 -11.43 -12.76 8.12
CA ALA A 6 -11.58 -12.63 6.67
C ALA A 6 -11.16 -13.92 5.96
N THR A 7 -11.88 -14.29 4.91
CA THR A 7 -11.46 -15.34 3.99
C THR A 7 -10.32 -14.80 3.12
N ALA A 8 -9.15 -15.43 3.19
CA ALA A 8 -8.01 -15.08 2.35
C ALA A 8 -8.03 -15.88 1.05
N LEU A 9 -7.91 -15.21 -0.09
CA LEU A 9 -7.86 -15.83 -1.40
C LEU A 9 -6.68 -15.25 -2.19
N PRO A 10 -5.58 -16.01 -2.37
CA PRO A 10 -4.45 -15.54 -3.16
C PRO A 10 -4.79 -15.57 -4.66
N PHE A 11 -4.17 -14.66 -5.41
CA PHE A 11 -4.11 -14.70 -6.87
C PHE A 11 -2.65 -14.84 -7.30
N ALA A 12 -2.42 -15.31 -8.53
CA ALA A 12 -1.08 -15.52 -9.06
C ALA A 12 -0.32 -14.19 -9.22
N HIS A 13 0.99 -14.23 -8.99
CA HIS A 13 1.87 -13.06 -8.98
C HIS A 13 1.76 -12.25 -10.27
N ASN A 14 1.43 -10.96 -10.16
CA ASN A 14 1.23 -10.04 -11.28
C ASN A 14 0.30 -10.54 -12.43
N ASP A 15 -0.55 -11.54 -12.15
CA ASP A 15 -1.44 -12.14 -13.16
C ASP A 15 -2.86 -11.55 -13.06
N LEU A 16 -3.14 -10.61 -13.97
CA LEU A 16 -4.45 -9.96 -14.10
C LEU A 16 -5.56 -10.94 -14.49
N SER A 17 -5.25 -11.98 -15.27
CA SER A 17 -6.24 -12.98 -15.69
C SER A 17 -6.67 -13.84 -14.51
N ASN A 18 -5.71 -14.27 -13.69
CA ASN A 18 -6.01 -14.98 -12.46
C ASN A 18 -6.79 -14.09 -11.48
N LEU A 19 -6.37 -12.83 -11.30
CA LEU A 19 -7.09 -11.86 -10.46
C LEU A 19 -8.55 -11.72 -10.91
N ARG A 20 -8.80 -11.53 -12.20
CA ARG A 20 -10.15 -11.47 -12.78
C ARG A 20 -10.97 -12.71 -12.42
N GLN A 21 -10.43 -13.90 -12.64
CA GLN A 21 -11.11 -15.16 -12.32
C GLN A 21 -11.45 -15.27 -10.83
N ARG A 22 -10.54 -14.87 -9.94
CA ARG A 22 -10.77 -14.86 -8.48
C ARG A 22 -11.88 -13.89 -8.11
N LEU A 23 -11.88 -12.67 -8.66
CA LEU A 23 -12.91 -11.65 -8.40
C LEU A 23 -14.30 -12.09 -8.88
N GLN A 24 -14.38 -12.72 -10.05
CA GLN A 24 -15.62 -13.30 -10.55
C GLN A 24 -16.11 -14.43 -9.65
N ALA A 25 -15.22 -15.33 -9.23
CA ALA A 25 -15.58 -16.42 -8.34
C ALA A 25 -16.14 -15.91 -7.00
N ILE A 26 -15.51 -14.93 -6.35
CA ILE A 26 -16.03 -14.38 -5.09
C ILE A 26 -17.36 -13.64 -5.27
N LYS A 27 -17.55 -12.94 -6.40
CA LYS A 27 -18.79 -12.22 -6.71
C LYS A 27 -19.95 -13.20 -6.93
N HIS A 28 -19.69 -14.35 -7.55
CA HIS A 28 -20.70 -15.40 -7.76
C HIS A 28 -20.97 -16.22 -6.49
N GLN A 29 -19.93 -16.51 -5.71
CA GLN A 29 -20.03 -17.36 -4.52
C GLN A 29 -20.65 -16.63 -3.33
N TYR A 30 -20.37 -15.34 -3.15
CA TYR A 30 -20.78 -14.59 -1.97
C TYR A 30 -21.79 -13.49 -2.33
N GLU A 31 -23.06 -13.77 -2.04
CA GLU A 31 -24.16 -12.83 -2.27
C GLU A 31 -23.92 -11.46 -1.62
N ARG A 32 -23.32 -11.45 -0.42
CA ARG A 32 -22.98 -10.20 0.29
C ARG A 32 -21.94 -9.35 -0.44
N VAL A 33 -21.01 -9.98 -1.17
CA VAL A 33 -20.06 -9.25 -2.03
C VAL A 33 -20.80 -8.70 -3.25
N ARG A 34 -21.65 -9.52 -3.87
CA ARG A 34 -22.46 -9.13 -5.04
C ARG A 34 -23.42 -7.98 -4.75
N THR A 35 -23.95 -7.90 -3.54
CA THR A 35 -24.91 -6.86 -3.09
C THR A 35 -24.25 -5.67 -2.41
N GLY A 36 -22.92 -5.67 -2.27
CA GLY A 36 -22.18 -4.59 -1.59
C GLY A 36 -22.25 -4.61 -0.05
N LEU A 37 -22.89 -5.61 0.55
CA LEU A 37 -23.02 -5.78 2.00
C LEU A 37 -21.78 -6.38 2.69
N ALA A 38 -20.76 -6.73 1.92
CA ALA A 38 -19.45 -7.17 2.40
C ALA A 38 -18.35 -6.46 1.62
N LEU A 39 -17.31 -6.04 2.32
CA LEU A 39 -16.12 -5.43 1.73
C LEU A 39 -15.18 -6.50 1.18
N VAL A 40 -14.56 -6.22 0.03
CA VAL A 40 -13.46 -6.98 -0.53
C VAL A 40 -12.18 -6.18 -0.33
N PHE A 41 -11.24 -6.73 0.43
CA PHE A 41 -9.92 -6.13 0.61
C PHE A 41 -8.98 -6.67 -0.46
N VAL A 42 -8.38 -5.77 -1.25
CA VAL A 42 -7.34 -6.11 -2.23
C VAL A 42 -6.02 -5.62 -1.67
N ALA A 43 -5.21 -6.56 -1.17
CA ALA A 43 -3.92 -6.29 -0.55
C ALA A 43 -2.79 -6.54 -1.56
N LEU A 44 -1.91 -5.57 -1.76
CA LEU A 44 -0.82 -5.59 -2.75
C LEU A 44 0.49 -5.10 -2.11
N GLU A 45 1.61 -5.44 -2.75
CA GLU A 45 2.89 -4.77 -2.55
C GLU A 45 3.17 -3.94 -3.80
N SER A 46 3.76 -2.75 -3.63
CA SER A 46 4.15 -1.89 -4.77
C SER A 46 5.35 -2.48 -5.53
N PHE A 47 6.38 -2.86 -4.78
CA PHE A 47 7.59 -3.54 -5.26
C PHE A 47 7.77 -4.82 -4.45
N TYR A 48 7.93 -5.93 -5.16
CA TYR A 48 8.13 -7.22 -4.52
C TYR A 48 9.60 -7.41 -4.20
N SER A 49 9.90 -7.60 -2.92
CA SER A 49 11.27 -7.58 -2.38
C SER A 49 12.20 -8.67 -2.93
N MET A 50 11.64 -9.82 -3.31
CA MET A 50 12.40 -11.01 -3.69
C MET A 50 12.81 -10.98 -5.16
N ASP A 51 11.87 -10.63 -6.03
CA ASP A 51 12.07 -10.63 -7.48
C ASP A 51 12.44 -9.22 -8.00
N GLY A 52 12.21 -8.18 -7.19
CA GLY A 52 12.49 -6.80 -7.54
C GLY A 52 11.55 -6.22 -8.60
N ASP A 53 10.48 -6.93 -8.95
CA ASP A 53 9.50 -6.49 -9.92
C ASP A 53 8.42 -5.60 -9.31
N VAL A 54 7.72 -4.87 -10.17
CA VAL A 54 6.77 -3.82 -9.81
C VAL A 54 5.35 -4.31 -10.10
N ALA A 55 4.43 -4.09 -9.16
CA ALA A 55 3.03 -4.43 -9.39
C ALA A 55 2.42 -3.51 -10.48
N PRO A 56 1.66 -4.05 -11.45
CA PRO A 56 0.97 -3.25 -12.46
C PRO A 56 -0.29 -2.58 -11.87
N LEU A 57 -0.08 -1.63 -10.95
CA LEU A 57 -1.13 -1.07 -10.08
C LEU A 57 -2.30 -0.46 -10.86
N GLU A 58 -2.05 0.30 -11.92
CA GLU A 58 -3.12 0.89 -12.74
C GLU A 58 -4.02 -0.19 -13.37
N ALA A 59 -3.40 -1.26 -13.88
CA ALA A 59 -4.12 -2.36 -14.49
C ALA A 59 -4.91 -3.17 -13.45
N ILE A 60 -4.34 -3.39 -12.27
CA ILE A 60 -5.01 -4.06 -11.14
C ILE A 60 -6.22 -3.23 -10.68
N VAL A 61 -6.05 -1.92 -10.47
CA VAL A 61 -7.13 -1.03 -10.02
C VAL A 61 -8.27 -1.03 -11.05
N ARG A 62 -7.94 -0.91 -12.34
CA ARG A 62 -8.93 -0.98 -13.43
C ARG A 62 -9.69 -2.30 -13.40
N GLU A 63 -8.98 -3.43 -13.39
CA GLU A 63 -9.57 -4.76 -13.41
C GLU A 63 -10.51 -4.98 -12.21
N VAL A 64 -10.08 -4.59 -11.02
CA VAL A 64 -10.89 -4.74 -9.80
C VAL A 64 -12.16 -3.90 -9.86
N LYS A 65 -12.07 -2.64 -10.32
CA LYS A 65 -13.24 -1.77 -10.47
C LYS A 65 -14.22 -2.29 -11.53
N GLU A 66 -13.73 -2.89 -12.60
CA GLU A 66 -14.56 -3.52 -13.63
C GLU A 66 -15.31 -4.75 -13.07
N GLN A 67 -14.65 -5.61 -12.29
CA GLN A 67 -15.30 -6.80 -11.73
C GLN A 67 -16.24 -6.47 -10.55
N LEU A 68 -15.90 -5.46 -9.73
CA LEU A 68 -16.63 -5.05 -8.53
C LEU A 68 -17.06 -3.55 -8.59
N PRO A 69 -17.99 -3.18 -9.50
CA PRO A 69 -18.32 -1.78 -9.77
C PRO A 69 -19.16 -1.10 -8.67
N ILE A 70 -19.64 -1.85 -7.66
CA ILE A 70 -20.52 -1.36 -6.59
C ILE A 70 -19.75 -0.51 -5.56
N GLY A 71 -18.41 -0.53 -5.60
CA GLY A 71 -17.57 0.29 -4.72
C GLY A 71 -17.37 -0.31 -3.33
N ASN A 72 -17.66 -1.59 -3.13
CA ASN A 72 -17.39 -2.32 -1.88
C ASN A 72 -15.95 -2.89 -1.83
N VAL A 73 -15.00 -2.18 -2.40
CA VAL A 73 -13.59 -2.57 -2.49
C VAL A 73 -12.74 -1.64 -1.62
N VAL A 74 -11.81 -2.21 -0.86
CA VAL A 74 -10.78 -1.47 -0.13
C VAL A 74 -9.42 -1.93 -0.62
N PHE A 75 -8.70 -1.04 -1.31
CA PHE A 75 -7.31 -1.30 -1.68
C PHE A 75 -6.39 -1.00 -0.50
N VAL A 76 -5.50 -1.95 -0.23
CA VAL A 76 -4.45 -1.88 0.78
C VAL A 76 -3.13 -2.14 0.07
N ILE A 77 -2.14 -1.28 0.30
CA ILE A 77 -0.83 -1.45 -0.35
C ILE A 77 0.33 -1.26 0.62
N ASP A 78 1.32 -2.14 0.52
CA ASP A 78 2.62 -2.00 1.14
C ASP A 78 3.59 -1.25 0.20
N GLU A 79 4.03 -0.09 0.65
CA GLU A 79 4.95 0.82 -0.03
C GLU A 79 6.36 0.76 0.61
N ALA A 80 6.69 -0.31 1.35
CA ALA A 80 7.95 -0.38 2.06
C ALA A 80 9.19 -0.32 1.14
N HIS A 81 9.08 -0.87 -0.08
CA HIS A 81 10.16 -0.88 -1.07
C HIS A 81 10.10 0.26 -2.09
N SER A 82 9.07 1.11 -2.03
CA SER A 82 8.94 2.30 -2.88
C SER A 82 9.16 3.61 -2.12
N THR A 83 8.84 3.62 -0.82
CA THR A 83 8.99 4.79 0.06
C THR A 83 10.43 5.27 0.07
N GLY A 84 10.64 6.55 -0.19
CA GLY A 84 11.96 7.18 -0.27
C GLY A 84 12.70 6.96 -1.59
N LEU A 85 12.14 6.21 -2.55
CA LEU A 85 12.77 5.91 -3.83
C LEU A 85 12.04 6.52 -5.02
N VAL A 86 10.70 6.39 -5.05
CA VAL A 86 9.86 6.81 -6.18
C VAL A 86 8.78 7.79 -5.71
N GLY A 87 8.22 8.52 -6.67
CA GLY A 87 7.20 9.55 -6.42
C GLY A 87 7.79 10.89 -5.99
N PRO A 88 7.00 11.97 -6.05
CA PRO A 88 7.43 13.29 -5.59
C PRO A 88 7.96 13.23 -4.15
N GLN A 89 9.21 13.65 -3.95
CA GLN A 89 9.86 13.64 -2.63
C GLN A 89 9.90 12.25 -1.96
N GLY A 90 9.92 11.17 -2.76
CA GLY A 90 9.97 9.79 -2.26
C GLY A 90 8.65 9.31 -1.66
N SER A 91 7.51 9.87 -2.09
CA SER A 91 6.18 9.57 -1.55
C SER A 91 5.64 8.16 -1.85
N GLY A 92 6.30 7.38 -2.70
CA GLY A 92 5.91 6.01 -3.06
C GLY A 92 5.31 5.87 -4.46
N LEU A 93 5.09 4.63 -4.88
CA LEU A 93 4.66 4.31 -6.25
C LEU A 93 3.22 4.77 -6.51
N VAL A 94 2.34 4.69 -5.51
CA VAL A 94 0.96 5.13 -5.66
C VAL A 94 0.89 6.61 -6.01
N SER A 95 1.73 7.43 -5.37
CA SER A 95 1.76 8.87 -5.63
C SER A 95 2.46 9.20 -6.95
N TYR A 96 3.48 8.41 -7.33
CA TYR A 96 4.06 8.49 -8.66
C TYR A 96 3.02 8.27 -9.77
N LEU A 97 2.11 7.30 -9.59
CA LEU A 97 1.06 6.96 -10.57
C LEU A 97 -0.23 7.79 -10.41
N GLY A 98 -0.33 8.69 -9.43
CA GLY A 98 -1.55 9.46 -9.18
C GLY A 98 -2.76 8.64 -8.70
N LEU A 99 -2.53 7.48 -8.09
CA LEU A 99 -3.55 6.53 -7.64
C LEU A 99 -3.95 6.73 -6.16
N GLU A 100 -3.61 7.85 -5.52
CA GLU A 100 -3.82 8.05 -4.09
C GLU A 100 -5.29 7.95 -3.66
N LYS A 101 -6.22 8.28 -4.57
CA LYS A 101 -7.66 8.18 -4.32
C LYS A 101 -8.18 6.74 -4.33
N ASP A 102 -7.47 5.83 -4.97
CA ASP A 102 -7.86 4.42 -5.09
C ASP A 102 -7.37 3.61 -3.88
N PHE A 103 -6.15 3.90 -3.41
CA PHE A 103 -5.53 3.23 -2.28
C PHE A 103 -5.94 3.87 -0.94
N SER A 104 -7.07 3.39 -0.41
CA SER A 104 -7.63 3.84 0.87
C SER A 104 -6.73 3.57 2.08
N ILE A 105 -5.85 2.57 2.00
CA ILE A 105 -4.89 2.24 3.05
C ILE A 105 -3.51 2.04 2.41
N ARG A 106 -2.53 2.85 2.81
CA ARG A 106 -1.13 2.72 2.37
C ARG A 106 -0.22 2.56 3.56
N VAL A 107 0.63 1.54 3.54
CA VAL A 107 1.58 1.23 4.60
C VAL A 107 2.97 1.60 4.11
N HIS A 108 3.62 2.52 4.82
CA HIS A 108 5.00 2.93 4.52
C HIS A 108 5.89 2.55 5.70
N THR A 109 7.14 2.19 5.43
CA THR A 109 8.16 1.96 6.45
C THR A 109 9.24 3.01 6.40
N PHE A 110 9.80 3.33 7.56
CA PHE A 110 10.98 4.18 7.66
C PHE A 110 12.28 3.38 7.80
N GLY A 111 12.19 2.06 7.95
CA GLY A 111 13.34 1.17 8.16
C GLY A 111 14.15 0.78 6.91
N LYS A 112 13.79 1.29 5.73
CA LYS A 112 14.44 0.96 4.45
C LYS A 112 15.14 2.19 3.86
N ALA A 113 14.73 2.64 2.66
CA ALA A 113 15.38 3.76 1.99
C ALA A 113 15.36 5.07 2.80
N HIS A 114 14.37 5.23 3.68
CA HIS A 114 14.28 6.39 4.58
C HIS A 114 15.37 6.44 5.66
N GLY A 115 16.04 5.33 5.96
CA GLY A 115 17.18 5.28 6.88
C GLY A 115 16.85 5.55 8.36
N ALA A 116 15.60 5.42 8.78
CA ALA A 116 15.16 5.61 10.17
C ALA A 116 14.48 4.34 10.71
N SER A 117 13.53 4.49 11.65
CA SER A 117 12.78 3.36 12.21
C SER A 117 11.32 3.71 12.39
N GLY A 118 10.46 2.69 12.43
CA GLY A 118 9.01 2.81 12.51
C GLY A 118 8.32 2.71 11.16
N ALA A 119 7.00 2.88 11.18
CA ALA A 119 6.13 2.78 10.02
C ALA A 119 4.94 3.74 10.18
N VAL A 120 4.26 4.03 9.09
CA VAL A 120 3.04 4.84 9.07
C VAL A 120 1.99 4.18 8.19
N VAL A 121 0.74 4.29 8.62
CA VAL A 121 -0.43 3.92 7.82
C VAL A 121 -1.14 5.21 7.42
N LEU A 122 -1.23 5.45 6.11
CA LEU A 122 -2.02 6.51 5.53
C LEU A 122 -3.41 5.96 5.23
N SER A 123 -4.44 6.55 5.83
CA SER A 123 -5.82 6.09 5.68
C SER A 123 -6.82 7.23 5.87
N SER A 124 -8.10 6.94 5.64
CA SER A 124 -9.18 7.83 6.06
C SER A 124 -9.21 8.02 7.58
N ARG A 125 -9.90 9.07 8.04
CA ARG A 125 -10.06 9.36 9.46
C ARG A 125 -10.83 8.26 10.19
N GLU A 126 -11.84 7.70 9.53
CA GLU A 126 -12.69 6.62 10.03
C GLU A 126 -11.85 5.36 10.22
N CYS A 127 -11.04 4.99 9.22
CA CYS A 127 -10.12 3.86 9.32
C CYS A 127 -9.10 4.07 10.46
N LYS A 128 -8.51 5.26 10.56
CA LYS A 128 -7.58 5.61 11.64
C LYS A 128 -8.22 5.42 13.03
N GLN A 129 -9.46 5.85 13.22
CA GLN A 129 -10.16 5.71 14.49
C GLN A 129 -10.37 4.24 14.85
N VAL A 130 -10.79 3.42 13.88
CA VAL A 130 -10.94 1.97 14.08
C VAL A 130 -9.60 1.32 14.43
N LEU A 131 -8.52 1.68 13.74
CA LEU A 131 -7.18 1.14 14.02
C LEU A 131 -6.74 1.47 15.45
N LEU A 132 -6.93 2.72 15.88
CA LEU A 132 -6.58 3.17 17.23
C LEU A 132 -7.39 2.47 18.33
N SER A 133 -8.63 2.10 18.06
CA SER A 133 -9.51 1.45 19.05
C SER A 133 -9.43 -0.09 19.05
N CYS A 134 -8.99 -0.71 17.95
CA CYS A 134 -9.07 -2.17 17.80
C CYS A 134 -7.71 -2.87 17.67
N VAL A 135 -6.66 -2.19 17.23
CA VAL A 135 -5.36 -2.82 16.98
C VAL A 135 -4.57 -2.93 18.28
N ARG A 136 -4.58 -4.13 18.88
CA ARG A 136 -3.85 -4.43 20.12
C ARG A 136 -2.37 -4.06 20.05
N GLY A 137 -1.72 -4.29 18.92
CA GLY A 137 -0.30 -3.95 18.73
C GLY A 137 -0.02 -2.44 18.75
N LEU A 138 -1.03 -1.60 18.52
CA LEU A 138 -0.93 -0.14 18.64
C LEU A 138 -1.29 0.33 20.06
N ILE A 139 -2.30 -0.28 20.68
CA ILE A 139 -2.80 0.08 22.02
C ILE A 139 -1.82 -0.32 23.13
N PHE A 140 -1.19 -1.50 23.00
CA PHE A 140 -0.33 -2.08 24.03
C PHE A 140 1.16 -2.00 23.67
N SER A 141 1.53 -1.01 22.86
CA SER A 141 2.93 -0.74 22.49
C SER A 141 3.31 0.69 22.82
N THR A 142 4.57 0.91 23.18
CA THR A 142 5.10 2.23 23.48
C THR A 142 5.19 3.06 22.20
N ALA A 143 4.80 4.33 22.29
CA ALA A 143 4.92 5.27 21.18
C ALA A 143 6.40 5.48 20.77
N PRO A 144 6.68 5.87 19.50
CA PRO A 144 8.02 6.20 19.05
C PRO A 144 8.66 7.29 19.91
N THR A 145 9.96 7.16 20.17
CA THR A 145 10.73 8.18 20.90
C THR A 145 10.88 9.46 20.07
N PHE A 146 11.16 10.57 20.75
CA PHE A 146 11.48 11.84 20.09
C PHE A 146 12.63 11.71 19.09
N THR A 147 13.66 10.94 19.42
CA THR A 147 14.81 10.71 18.54
C THR A 147 14.43 10.00 17.23
N THR A 148 13.54 9.00 17.31
CA THR A 148 13.01 8.32 16.12
C THR A 148 12.20 9.29 15.24
N LEU A 149 11.35 10.12 15.85
CA LEU A 149 10.57 11.12 15.09
C LEU A 149 11.47 12.18 14.45
N ALA A 150 12.52 12.63 15.14
CA ALA A 150 13.49 13.57 14.60
C ALA A 150 14.26 12.99 13.40
N ALA A 151 14.66 11.72 13.48
CA ALA A 151 15.31 11.01 12.37
C ALA A 151 14.37 10.89 11.15
N VAL A 152 13.11 10.52 11.37
CA VAL A 152 12.10 10.47 10.28
C VAL A 152 11.91 11.84 9.64
N LYS A 153 11.82 12.91 10.44
CA LYS A 153 11.69 14.29 9.93
C LYS A 153 12.92 14.72 9.12
N ALA A 154 14.12 14.39 9.59
CA ALA A 154 15.35 14.68 8.87
C ALA A 154 15.40 13.94 7.52
N GLY A 155 15.02 12.66 7.49
CA GLY A 155 14.92 11.87 6.25
C GLY A 155 14.01 12.53 5.22
N TYR A 156 12.82 12.98 5.61
CA TYR A 156 11.93 13.72 4.70
C TYR A 156 12.53 15.06 4.22
N SER A 157 13.23 15.76 5.10
CA SER A 157 13.89 17.03 4.74
C SER A 157 14.98 16.81 3.69
N ILE A 158 15.69 15.68 3.75
CA ILE A 158 16.69 15.28 2.75
C ILE A 158 16.00 14.87 1.44
N LEU A 159 14.95 14.06 1.50
CA LEU A 159 14.20 13.63 0.31
C LEU A 159 13.58 14.82 -0.45
N ALA A 160 13.15 15.86 0.26
CA ALA A 160 12.63 17.09 -0.33
C ALA A 160 13.72 18.08 -0.80
N SER A 161 15.00 17.75 -0.61
CA SER A 161 16.13 18.57 -1.09
C SER A 161 16.51 18.20 -2.52
N ILE A 162 17.27 19.07 -3.18
CA ILE A 162 17.77 18.82 -4.54
C ILE A 162 18.66 17.57 -4.64
N GLU A 163 19.36 17.22 -3.56
CA GLU A 163 20.16 16.00 -3.50
C GLU A 163 19.25 14.76 -3.45
N GLY A 164 18.16 14.83 -2.69
CA GLY A 164 17.13 13.79 -2.64
C GLY A 164 16.52 13.55 -4.02
N GLU A 165 16.10 14.60 -4.71
CA GLU A 165 15.57 14.52 -6.08
C GLU A 165 16.58 13.86 -7.03
N ARG A 166 17.84 14.28 -6.98
CA ARG A 166 18.90 13.73 -7.83
C ARG A 166 19.12 12.23 -7.62
N VAL A 167 19.10 11.77 -6.37
CA VAL A 167 19.28 10.35 -6.03
C VAL A 167 18.05 9.54 -6.45
N CYS A 168 16.84 10.02 -6.17
CA CYS A 168 15.60 9.35 -6.58
C CYS A 168 15.51 9.22 -8.11
N CYS A 169 15.85 10.25 -8.88
CA CYS A 169 15.87 10.18 -10.35
C CYS A 169 16.80 9.07 -10.88
N LYS A 170 17.96 8.85 -10.25
CA LYS A 170 18.85 7.75 -10.65
C LYS A 170 18.23 6.38 -10.37
N VAL A 171 17.54 6.23 -9.25
CA VAL A 171 16.90 4.96 -8.88
C VAL A 171 15.75 4.64 -9.84
N VAL A 172 14.89 5.61 -10.15
CA VAL A 172 13.78 5.46 -11.13
C VAL A 172 14.29 5.00 -12.50
N TYR A 173 15.41 5.57 -12.95
CA TYR A 173 16.04 5.17 -14.22
C TYR A 173 16.50 3.71 -14.21
N LEU A 174 17.05 3.22 -13.09
CA LEU A 174 17.54 1.86 -12.95
C LEU A 174 16.41 0.81 -12.82
N THR A 175 15.24 1.21 -12.32
CA THR A 175 14.10 0.32 -12.13
C THR A 175 13.17 0.23 -13.34
N HIS A 176 13.52 0.88 -14.47
CA HIS A 176 12.71 0.91 -15.70
C HIS A 176 11.27 1.38 -15.49
N ILE A 177 11.02 2.27 -14.51
CA ILE A 177 9.68 2.84 -14.26
C ILE A 177 9.49 4.07 -15.16
N CYS A 178 9.71 3.92 -16.46
CA CYS A 178 9.53 4.97 -17.46
C CYS A 178 8.53 4.55 -18.53
#